data_AF-A0A4T2BGU3-F1
#
_entry.id   AF-A0A4T2BGU3-F1
#
_cell.length_a   1.000
_cell.length_b   1.000
_cell.length_c   1.000
_cell.angle_alpha   90.00
_cell.angle_beta   90.00
_cell.angle_gamma   90.00
#
_symmetry.space_group_name_H-M   'P 1'
#
loop_
_entity.id
_entity.type
_entity.pdbx_description
1 polymer ?
#
loop_
_entity_poly.entity_id
_entity_poly.type
_entity_poly.pdbx_seq_one_letter_code
_entity_poly.pdbx_strand_id
1 'polypeptide(L)'
;MLTFMASKSGDTGSSDTSKPIPARPEVQSPPETKKGNKAVRGQGLLDEKETFVGSPPAGTFANISAAQQESMRPLIAALAGQMTNPFAGALAVLSAQTSAPLLAAIAAQTSDWFPSSLVMAAMAAPDISSLVGALSRPALTPQPREHRTPSDFFAKFEVEIRSVPELLKALAVTQEKNNDLKLLWRGQQNADWPVDSSLTRLLRDGGNEVGEEQMMAVELSQVQTATVWGQPIPFGALNFLAELQHQSVPTRLIDVSLDPETAVWFAVQESAKNDNRDARLFSWGRSAAPKRGKLIETPTEIPLARGDAFWHDWTDRDARQRNNWGTGTILQWWNPPARNERMRAQRAAFLFDAEPIIDPRMRSQFTVRFNEDWKDNEIAEATRIVGFPSEHNKRAQHNPDRIVPMFTFRIAAAVKPAIRTYLENKGLSEKSLFPDHAGLISHLRNPALYRPVAVAN
;
A
#
# COMPACT_ATOMS: atom_id res chain seq x y z
N MET A 1 -4.90 -19.35 -62.00
CA MET A 1 -3.59 -19.05 -62.62
C MET A 1 -2.53 -19.46 -61.61
N LEU A 2 -1.99 -20.64 -61.83
CA LEU A 2 -1.23 -21.44 -60.86
C LEU A 2 -0.18 -22.16 -61.71
N THR A 3 1.11 -21.86 -61.52
CA THR A 3 2.19 -22.68 -62.10
C THR A 3 3.37 -22.71 -61.15
N PHE A 4 3.57 -23.88 -60.56
CA PHE A 4 4.81 -24.36 -59.95
C PHE A 4 5.82 -24.73 -61.03
N MET A 5 7.12 -24.48 -60.81
CA MET A 5 8.19 -25.33 -61.32
C MET A 5 9.37 -25.35 -60.35
N ALA A 6 10.00 -26.51 -60.28
CA ALA A 6 10.96 -26.95 -59.28
C ALA A 6 12.35 -27.19 -59.88
N SER A 7 13.33 -27.34 -58.97
CA SER A 7 14.51 -28.23 -59.03
C SER A 7 15.81 -27.75 -59.69
N LYS A 8 16.88 -27.67 -58.87
CA LYS A 8 18.14 -28.48 -58.88
C LYS A 8 19.21 -27.74 -58.05
N SER A 9 19.62 -28.23 -56.86
CA SER A 9 20.63 -29.27 -56.57
C SER A 9 22.07 -28.90 -57.00
N GLY A 10 22.99 -28.81 -56.03
CA GLY A 10 24.42 -28.65 -56.26
C GLY A 10 25.20 -28.34 -54.98
N ASP A 11 25.55 -29.39 -54.25
CA ASP A 11 26.35 -29.47 -53.03
C ASP A 11 27.86 -29.31 -53.32
N THR A 12 28.64 -28.77 -52.37
CA THR A 12 29.99 -29.18 -51.93
C THR A 12 30.71 -28.05 -51.19
N GLY A 13 31.25 -28.34 -49.99
CA GLY A 13 32.39 -27.58 -49.47
C GLY A 13 32.46 -27.35 -47.96
N SER A 14 32.80 -28.41 -47.22
CA SER A 14 33.24 -28.37 -45.83
C SER A 14 34.58 -27.63 -45.65
N SER A 15 34.70 -26.79 -44.62
CA SER A 15 35.92 -26.73 -43.80
C SER A 15 35.65 -26.20 -42.39
N ASP A 16 35.86 -27.12 -41.46
CA ASP A 16 35.97 -27.01 -40.02
C ASP A 16 37.23 -26.21 -39.63
N THR A 17 37.10 -25.26 -38.70
CA THR A 17 38.18 -24.90 -37.77
C THR A 17 37.61 -24.28 -36.49
N SER A 18 37.38 -25.14 -35.49
CA SER A 18 37.39 -24.77 -34.07
C SER A 18 38.72 -24.14 -33.65
N LYS A 19 38.70 -23.02 -32.90
CA LYS A 19 39.72 -22.60 -31.91
C LYS A 19 39.17 -21.49 -30.98
N PRO A 20 39.72 -21.32 -29.77
CA PRO A 20 38.92 -21.25 -28.54
C PRO A 20 38.81 -19.85 -27.93
N ILE A 21 37.80 -19.73 -27.07
CA ILE A 21 37.48 -18.60 -26.19
C ILE A 21 38.63 -18.38 -25.18
N PRO A 22 39.24 -17.18 -25.09
CA PRO A 22 40.15 -16.86 -24.01
C PRO A 22 39.38 -16.42 -22.76
N ALA A 23 39.85 -16.94 -21.62
CA ALA A 23 39.30 -16.75 -20.29
C ALA A 23 39.44 -15.30 -19.77
N ARG A 24 38.51 -14.98 -18.85
CA ARG A 24 38.46 -13.79 -17.99
C ARG A 24 39.84 -13.43 -17.39
N PRO A 25 40.25 -12.15 -17.39
CA PRO A 25 41.32 -11.70 -16.52
C PRO A 25 40.80 -11.53 -15.09
N GLU A 26 41.50 -12.17 -14.15
CA GLU A 26 41.40 -11.94 -12.72
C GLU A 26 41.78 -10.48 -12.38
N VAL A 27 40.94 -9.83 -11.58
CA VAL A 27 41.23 -8.51 -11.02
C VAL A 27 42.22 -8.70 -9.87
N GLN A 28 43.47 -8.28 -10.12
CA GLN A 28 44.52 -8.19 -9.12
C GLN A 28 44.21 -7.07 -8.12
N SER A 29 44.30 -7.40 -6.83
CA SER A 29 44.26 -6.46 -5.71
C SER A 29 45.41 -5.46 -5.77
N PRO A 30 45.21 -4.16 -5.47
CA PRO A 30 46.31 -3.22 -5.30
C PRO A 30 47.06 -3.42 -3.97
N PRO A 31 48.35 -3.04 -3.91
CA PRO A 31 49.24 -3.33 -2.79
C PRO A 31 49.07 -2.38 -1.60
N GLU A 32 49.31 -2.93 -0.40
CA GLU A 32 49.47 -2.19 0.85
C GLU A 32 50.68 -1.23 0.80
N THR A 33 50.46 0.02 1.20
CA THR A 33 51.52 0.93 1.62
C THR A 33 51.51 1.06 3.15
N LYS A 34 52.58 0.57 3.79
CA LYS A 34 52.92 0.88 5.19
C LYS A 34 54.13 1.80 5.22
N LYS A 35 54.01 2.96 5.88
CA LYS A 35 54.77 3.33 7.11
C LYS A 35 54.62 4.82 7.43
N GLY A 36 54.22 5.07 8.68
CA GLY A 36 54.18 6.41 9.29
C GLY A 36 53.69 6.34 10.73
N ASN A 37 54.41 5.59 11.58
CA ASN A 37 54.16 5.45 13.02
C ASN A 37 54.33 6.78 13.76
N LYS A 38 53.37 7.09 14.65
CA LYS A 38 53.67 7.63 15.99
C LYS A 38 52.79 6.91 17.01
N ALA A 39 53.47 6.28 17.96
CA ALA A 39 52.92 5.40 18.98
C ALA A 39 52.60 6.16 20.27
N VAL A 40 51.54 5.75 20.98
CA VAL A 40 51.47 5.58 22.46
C VAL A 40 50.37 4.51 22.71
N ARG A 41 50.70 3.24 23.00
CA ARG A 41 50.75 2.57 24.33
C ARG A 41 49.35 2.47 25.00
N GLY A 42 48.74 1.30 25.24
CA GLY A 42 49.12 -0.10 25.04
C GLY A 42 48.00 -1.07 25.47
N GLN A 43 48.22 -2.37 25.22
CA GLN A 43 47.65 -3.59 25.84
C GLN A 43 46.11 -3.72 25.93
N GLY A 44 45.43 -4.77 25.46
CA GLY A 44 45.81 -6.07 24.92
C GLY A 44 44.55 -6.94 24.75
N LEU A 45 44.72 -8.02 23.99
CA LEU A 45 43.86 -9.22 23.85
C LEU A 45 42.43 -9.07 23.28
N LEU A 46 42.27 -9.65 22.10
CA LEU A 46 41.05 -10.29 21.64
C LEU A 46 40.92 -11.63 22.38
N ASP A 47 39.81 -11.86 23.08
CA ASP A 47 39.02 -13.08 22.93
C ASP A 47 37.68 -12.99 23.69
N GLU A 48 36.70 -13.73 23.15
CA GLU A 48 35.44 -14.18 23.77
C GLU A 48 34.20 -13.26 23.85
N LYS A 49 33.13 -13.82 23.26
CA LYS A 49 31.68 -13.67 23.56
C LYS A 49 31.32 -12.78 24.76
N GLU A 50 30.65 -11.66 24.50
CA GLU A 50 29.78 -11.03 25.51
C GLU A 50 28.36 -10.80 24.97
N THR A 51 27.47 -11.63 25.48
CA THR A 51 26.03 -11.37 25.63
C THR A 51 25.82 -10.08 26.41
N PHE A 52 25.09 -9.13 25.83
CA PHE A 52 24.66 -7.91 26.52
C PHE A 52 23.61 -8.26 27.58
N VAL A 53 24.07 -8.54 28.80
CA VAL A 53 23.23 -8.63 30.00
C VAL A 53 23.14 -7.24 30.61
N GLY A 54 22.14 -6.47 30.21
CA GLY A 54 21.75 -5.26 30.93
C GLY A 54 20.78 -5.63 32.05
N SER A 55 21.24 -5.65 33.31
CA SER A 55 20.34 -5.59 34.46
C SER A 55 19.57 -4.27 34.43
N PRO A 56 18.28 -4.22 34.81
CA PRO A 56 17.55 -2.96 34.91
C PRO A 56 18.20 -2.07 35.97
N PRO A 57 18.19 -0.74 35.80
CA PRO A 57 18.73 0.19 36.78
C PRO A 57 18.04 0.00 38.13
N ALA A 58 18.81 0.04 39.22
CA ALA A 58 18.29 -0.08 40.57
C ALA A 58 17.26 1.03 40.83
N GLY A 59 15.98 0.65 40.98
CA GLY A 59 14.87 1.59 41.24
C GLY A 59 13.53 1.22 40.61
N THR A 60 13.47 0.26 39.67
CA THR A 60 12.26 -0.06 38.87
C THR A 60 11.03 -0.52 39.68
N PHE A 61 11.19 -0.85 40.96
CA PHE A 61 10.09 -1.34 41.82
C PHE A 61 9.99 -0.64 43.19
N ALA A 62 10.56 0.56 43.33
CA ALA A 62 10.63 1.24 44.63
C ALA A 62 9.26 1.59 45.25
N ASN A 63 8.16 1.52 44.49
CA ASN A 63 6.82 1.88 44.93
C ASN A 63 5.84 0.70 45.05
N ILE A 64 6.33 -0.54 45.11
CA ILE A 64 5.48 -1.73 45.25
C ILE A 64 5.63 -2.26 46.68
N SER A 65 4.51 -2.44 47.39
CA SER A 65 4.52 -2.95 48.76
C SER A 65 5.16 -4.36 48.82
N ALA A 66 5.80 -4.69 49.95
CA ALA A 66 6.47 -5.99 50.12
C ALA A 66 5.54 -7.19 49.86
N ALA A 67 4.24 -7.05 50.13
CA ALA A 67 3.22 -8.07 49.85
C ALA A 67 2.99 -8.30 48.33
N GLN A 68 3.09 -7.25 47.52
CA GLN A 68 2.96 -7.33 46.06
C GLN A 68 4.23 -7.86 45.39
N GLN A 69 5.41 -7.60 45.98
CA GLN A 69 6.66 -8.20 45.50
C GLN A 69 6.68 -9.71 45.72
N GLU A 70 6.09 -10.20 46.81
CA GLU A 70 6.03 -11.62 47.14
C GLU A 70 5.02 -12.38 46.25
N SER A 71 3.91 -11.75 45.86
CA SER A 71 2.95 -12.34 44.90
C SER A 71 3.47 -12.40 43.46
N MET A 72 4.44 -11.56 43.10
CA MET A 72 5.02 -11.50 41.75
C MET A 72 6.28 -12.35 41.57
N ARG A 73 6.79 -12.94 42.65
CA ARG A 73 8.01 -13.76 42.66
C ARG A 73 8.01 -14.94 41.67
N PRO A 74 6.91 -15.71 41.49
CA PRO A 74 6.88 -16.76 40.47
C PRO A 74 6.82 -16.21 39.03
N LEU A 75 6.26 -15.02 38.82
CA LEU A 75 6.21 -14.34 37.51
C LEU A 75 7.59 -13.82 37.08
N ILE A 76 8.35 -13.27 38.03
CA ILE A 76 9.73 -12.81 37.82
C ILE A 76 10.66 -14.00 37.53
N ALA A 77 10.47 -15.13 38.21
CA ALA A 77 11.22 -16.36 37.93
C ALA A 77 10.90 -16.96 36.55
N ALA A 78 9.64 -16.84 36.07
CA ALA A 78 9.23 -17.26 34.73
C ALA A 78 9.81 -16.37 33.62
N LEU A 79 9.88 -15.05 33.85
CA LEU A 79 10.48 -14.08 32.92
C LEU A 79 11.99 -14.22 32.79
N ALA A 80 12.69 -14.61 33.87
CA ALA A 80 14.14 -14.83 33.84
C ALA A 80 14.56 -16.10 33.06
N GLY A 81 13.64 -17.03 32.80
CA GLY A 81 13.92 -18.33 32.17
C GLY A 81 13.74 -18.38 30.64
N GLN A 82 13.18 -17.36 29.98
CA GLN A 82 12.87 -17.40 28.55
C GLN A 82 13.57 -16.31 27.76
N MET A 83 14.83 -16.54 27.40
CA MET A 83 15.48 -15.80 26.32
C MET A 83 15.03 -16.39 24.98
N THR A 84 14.05 -15.76 24.31
CA THR A 84 13.97 -15.60 22.82
C THR A 84 12.64 -14.99 22.31
N ASN A 85 11.58 -14.85 23.11
CA ASN A 85 10.40 -14.09 22.65
C ASN A 85 9.51 -13.64 23.84
N PRO A 86 9.58 -12.37 24.29
CA PRO A 86 8.92 -11.93 25.52
C PRO A 86 7.38 -11.90 25.43
N PHE A 87 6.78 -12.04 24.24
CA PHE A 87 5.32 -11.97 24.05
C PHE A 87 4.59 -13.31 24.30
N ALA A 88 5.24 -14.46 24.10
CA ALA A 88 4.55 -15.75 24.17
C ALA A 88 4.32 -16.26 25.60
N GLY A 89 5.23 -15.94 26.53
CA GLY A 89 5.17 -16.43 27.92
C GLY A 89 4.14 -15.71 28.79
N ALA A 90 3.92 -14.41 28.56
CA ALA A 90 2.99 -13.61 29.37
C ALA A 90 1.52 -13.96 29.11
N LEU A 91 1.17 -14.31 27.87
CA LEU A 91 -0.21 -14.59 27.44
C LEU A 91 -0.77 -15.94 27.93
N ALA A 92 0.08 -16.93 28.21
CA ALA A 92 -0.36 -18.25 28.65
C ALA A 92 -0.89 -18.28 30.10
N VAL A 93 -0.52 -17.30 30.93
CA VAL A 93 -0.95 -17.20 32.34
C VAL A 93 -2.24 -16.37 32.50
N LEU A 94 -2.66 -15.65 31.46
CA LEU A 94 -3.72 -14.62 31.50
C LEU A 94 -5.15 -15.10 31.19
N SER A 95 -5.38 -16.40 30.98
CA SER A 95 -6.68 -16.92 30.48
C SER A 95 -7.76 -17.19 31.54
N ALA A 96 -7.57 -16.73 32.79
CA ALA A 96 -8.60 -16.92 33.82
C ALA A 96 -8.79 -15.63 34.64
N GLN A 97 -9.96 -15.00 34.47
CA GLN A 97 -10.53 -13.89 35.26
C GLN A 97 -10.12 -12.48 34.81
N THR A 98 -10.95 -11.89 33.95
CA THR A 98 -10.81 -10.51 33.48
C THR A 98 -11.42 -9.52 34.49
N SER A 99 -10.65 -8.52 34.91
CA SER A 99 -11.12 -7.39 35.71
C SER A 99 -10.56 -6.08 35.17
N ALA A 100 -11.30 -4.98 35.35
CA ALA A 100 -10.94 -3.62 34.92
C ALA A 100 -9.49 -3.14 35.24
N PRO A 101 -8.85 -3.58 36.34
CA PRO A 101 -7.45 -3.26 36.62
C PRO A 101 -6.45 -3.82 35.59
N LEU A 102 -6.76 -4.93 34.91
CA LEU A 102 -5.90 -5.49 33.86
C LEU A 102 -6.02 -4.70 32.55
N LEU A 103 -7.22 -4.22 32.22
CA LEU A 103 -7.42 -3.24 31.13
C LEU A 103 -6.63 -1.95 31.42
N ALA A 104 -6.63 -1.49 32.67
CA ALA A 104 -5.83 -0.35 33.10
C ALA A 104 -4.32 -0.64 33.08
N ALA A 105 -3.88 -1.86 33.41
CA ALA A 105 -2.46 -2.26 33.36
C ALA A 105 -1.95 -2.46 31.93
N ILE A 106 -2.77 -2.98 31.02
CA ILE A 106 -2.48 -3.04 29.58
C ILE A 106 -2.44 -1.62 29.02
N ALA A 107 -3.42 -0.78 29.34
CA ALA A 107 -3.42 0.63 28.97
C ALA A 107 -2.18 1.38 29.48
N ALA A 108 -1.72 1.05 30.70
CA ALA A 108 -0.50 1.61 31.30
C ALA A 108 0.82 1.00 30.78
N GLN A 109 0.80 -0.17 30.15
CA GLN A 109 1.94 -0.71 29.39
C GLN A 109 1.95 -0.20 27.94
N THR A 110 0.80 0.15 27.38
CA THR A 110 0.66 0.78 26.06
C THR A 110 0.74 2.32 26.10
N SER A 111 0.72 2.93 27.29
CA SER A 111 0.66 4.39 27.47
C SER A 111 1.95 5.13 27.11
N ASP A 112 3.05 4.41 26.92
CA ASP A 112 4.30 5.01 26.46
C ASP A 112 4.34 5.22 24.92
N TRP A 113 3.31 4.75 24.18
CA TRP A 113 3.35 4.66 22.72
C TRP A 113 2.20 5.40 22.00
N PHE A 114 1.16 5.88 22.71
CA PHE A 114 -0.03 6.48 22.06
C PHE A 114 -0.67 7.61 22.87
N PRO A 115 -1.35 8.58 22.24
CA PRO A 115 -2.28 9.45 22.95
C PRO A 115 -3.36 8.59 23.60
N SER A 116 -3.31 8.54 24.93
CA SER A 116 -4.00 7.59 25.80
C SER A 116 -5.53 7.55 25.67
N SER A 117 -6.16 8.57 25.08
CA SER A 117 -7.61 8.62 24.89
C SER A 117 -8.12 7.80 23.70
N LEU A 118 -7.39 7.75 22.58
CA LEU A 118 -7.80 7.06 21.35
C LEU A 118 -7.67 5.54 21.49
N VAL A 119 -6.57 5.08 22.10
CA VAL A 119 -6.39 3.66 22.43
C VAL A 119 -7.45 3.21 23.42
N MET A 120 -7.74 3.99 24.46
CA MET A 120 -8.81 3.65 25.40
C MET A 120 -10.19 3.59 24.74
N ALA A 121 -10.50 4.51 23.80
CA ALA A 121 -11.73 4.45 23.03
C ALA A 121 -11.80 3.21 22.13
N ALA A 122 -10.71 2.87 21.44
CA ALA A 122 -10.59 1.66 20.62
C ALA A 122 -10.72 0.38 21.46
N MET A 123 -10.21 0.37 22.69
CA MET A 123 -10.29 -0.78 23.61
C MET A 123 -11.66 -0.92 24.29
N ALA A 124 -12.40 0.18 24.44
CA ALA A 124 -13.72 0.18 25.07
C ALA A 124 -14.86 -0.09 24.09
N ALA A 125 -14.62 0.05 22.78
CA ALA A 125 -15.64 -0.12 21.76
C ALA A 125 -15.93 -1.62 21.50
N PRO A 126 -17.19 -2.09 21.60
CA PRO A 126 -17.53 -3.49 21.34
C PRO A 126 -17.37 -3.91 19.87
N ASP A 127 -17.42 -2.96 18.93
CA ASP A 127 -17.25 -3.19 17.50
C ASP A 127 -16.78 -1.93 16.75
N ILE A 128 -16.45 -2.08 15.46
CA ILE A 128 -16.01 -0.96 14.61
C ILE A 128 -17.08 0.13 14.49
N SER A 129 -18.37 -0.22 14.46
CA SER A 129 -19.45 0.77 14.31
C SER A 129 -19.55 1.69 15.53
N SER A 130 -19.46 1.11 16.73
CA SER A 130 -19.44 1.84 18.00
C SER A 130 -18.20 2.71 18.13
N LEU A 131 -17.04 2.22 17.68
CA LEU A 131 -15.81 3.01 17.63
C LEU A 131 -15.95 4.20 16.67
N VAL A 132 -16.46 3.97 15.46
CA VAL A 132 -16.70 5.03 14.46
C VAL A 132 -17.62 6.10 15.05
N GLY A 133 -18.68 5.72 15.77
CA GLY A 133 -19.56 6.66 16.47
C GLY A 133 -18.89 7.40 17.63
N ALA A 134 -17.98 6.75 18.37
CA ALA A 134 -17.23 7.39 19.45
C ALA A 134 -16.16 8.37 18.94
N LEU A 135 -15.61 8.10 17.74
CA LEU A 135 -14.65 8.96 17.06
C LEU A 135 -15.32 10.13 16.32
N SER A 136 -16.65 10.18 16.29
CA SER A 136 -17.39 11.21 15.60
C SER A 136 -17.08 12.59 16.13
N ARG A 137 -16.44 13.39 15.28
CA ARG A 137 -16.25 14.83 15.45
C ARG A 137 -16.94 15.53 14.28
N PRO A 138 -17.73 16.58 14.52
CA PRO A 138 -18.30 17.37 13.44
C PRO A 138 -17.17 17.89 12.55
N ALA A 139 -17.35 17.80 11.23
CA ALA A 139 -16.36 18.29 10.28
C ALA A 139 -16.08 19.79 10.53
N LEU A 140 -14.88 20.10 10.99
CA LEU A 140 -14.43 21.47 11.24
C LEU A 140 -13.87 22.11 9.97
N THR A 141 -13.48 21.29 9.00
CA THR A 141 -13.02 21.72 7.69
C THR A 141 -14.20 22.21 6.84
N PRO A 142 -14.06 23.37 6.17
CA PRO A 142 -15.09 23.85 5.25
C PRO A 142 -15.40 22.80 4.18
N GLN A 143 -16.64 22.74 3.73
CA GLN A 143 -17.00 21.93 2.56
C GLN A 143 -16.30 22.47 1.30
N PRO A 144 -15.94 21.61 0.34
CA PRO A 144 -15.48 22.05 -0.97
C PRO A 144 -16.46 23.00 -1.63
N ARG A 145 -15.93 23.86 -2.50
CA ARG A 145 -16.79 24.65 -3.41
C ARG A 145 -17.51 23.71 -4.38
N GLU A 146 -18.69 24.12 -4.84
CA GLU A 146 -19.57 23.30 -5.71
C GLU A 146 -18.88 22.79 -6.99
N HIS A 147 -17.97 23.57 -7.58
CA HIS A 147 -17.21 23.20 -8.79
C HIS A 147 -15.79 22.67 -8.48
N ARG A 148 -15.56 22.17 -7.27
CA ARG A 148 -14.28 21.61 -6.81
C ARG A 148 -14.48 20.16 -6.39
N THR A 149 -15.09 19.40 -7.29
CA THR A 149 -15.34 17.96 -7.07
C THR A 149 -14.11 17.13 -7.40
N PRO A 150 -14.06 15.86 -6.98
CA PRO A 150 -13.02 14.93 -7.41
C PRO A 150 -12.93 14.80 -8.94
N SER A 151 -14.06 14.82 -9.65
CA SER A 151 -14.05 14.78 -11.12
C SER A 151 -13.35 16.00 -11.71
N ASP A 152 -13.66 17.20 -11.21
CA ASP A 152 -13.06 18.46 -11.69
C ASP A 152 -11.54 18.47 -11.47
N PHE A 153 -11.08 17.90 -10.36
CA PHE A 153 -9.66 17.81 -10.03
C PHE A 153 -8.87 17.01 -11.07
N PHE A 154 -9.45 15.97 -11.66
CA PHE A 154 -8.78 15.14 -12.66
C PHE A 154 -9.02 15.60 -14.10
N ALA A 155 -10.10 16.35 -14.36
CA ALA A 155 -10.59 16.68 -15.70
C ALA A 155 -9.52 17.26 -16.63
N LYS A 156 -8.66 18.16 -16.14
CA LYS A 156 -7.61 18.81 -16.95
C LYS A 156 -6.61 17.83 -17.58
N PHE A 157 -6.37 16.70 -16.92
CA PHE A 157 -5.33 15.74 -17.30
C PHE A 157 -5.90 14.40 -17.76
N GLU A 158 -7.22 14.25 -17.79
CA GLU A 158 -7.85 13.00 -18.14
C GLU A 158 -7.85 12.74 -19.65
N VAL A 159 -7.69 11.47 -19.99
CA VAL A 159 -7.88 10.98 -21.36
C VAL A 159 -9.26 10.38 -21.44
N GLU A 160 -10.09 10.89 -22.33
CA GLU A 160 -11.36 10.23 -22.63
C GLU A 160 -11.15 8.99 -23.48
N ILE A 161 -11.76 7.89 -23.05
CA ILE A 161 -11.73 6.60 -23.71
C ILE A 161 -13.16 6.26 -24.14
N ARG A 162 -13.39 6.26 -25.46
CA ARG A 162 -14.69 6.00 -26.09
C ARG A 162 -14.68 4.74 -26.96
N SER A 163 -13.52 4.09 -27.11
CA SER A 163 -13.37 2.83 -27.83
C SER A 163 -12.24 1.94 -27.27
N VAL A 164 -12.28 0.63 -27.58
CA VAL A 164 -11.18 -0.30 -27.22
C VAL A 164 -9.84 0.11 -27.86
N PRO A 165 -9.76 0.53 -29.14
CA PRO A 165 -8.49 1.02 -29.71
C PRO A 165 -7.92 2.25 -28.99
N GLU A 166 -8.78 3.20 -28.57
CA GLU A 166 -8.34 4.35 -27.78
C GLU A 166 -7.78 3.94 -26.42
N LEU A 167 -8.44 2.99 -25.74
CA LEU A 167 -7.94 2.42 -24.50
C LEU A 167 -6.53 1.86 -24.68
N LEU A 168 -6.35 0.97 -25.65
CA LEU A 168 -5.07 0.29 -25.89
C LEU A 168 -3.98 1.29 -26.29
N LYS A 169 -4.32 2.28 -27.11
CA LYS A 169 -3.40 3.37 -27.47
C LYS A 169 -2.99 4.17 -26.24
N ALA A 170 -3.94 4.55 -25.38
CA ALA A 170 -3.66 5.32 -24.17
C ALA A 170 -2.77 4.56 -23.19
N LEU A 171 -3.05 3.27 -22.96
CA LEU A 171 -2.21 2.40 -22.14
C LEU A 171 -0.79 2.29 -22.71
N ALA A 172 -0.67 1.95 -23.99
CA ALA A 172 0.63 1.77 -24.66
C ALA A 172 1.48 3.05 -24.62
N VAL A 173 0.89 4.21 -24.94
CA VAL A 173 1.58 5.50 -24.90
C VAL A 173 2.04 5.84 -23.49
N THR A 174 1.19 5.63 -22.49
CA THR A 174 1.52 5.93 -21.08
C THR A 174 2.71 5.09 -20.62
N GLN A 175 2.67 3.79 -20.91
CA GLN A 175 3.75 2.88 -20.60
C GLN A 175 5.02 3.24 -21.38
N GLU A 176 4.96 3.47 -22.68
CA GLU A 176 6.13 3.84 -23.49
C GLU A 176 6.85 5.08 -22.95
N LYS A 177 6.10 6.11 -22.52
CA LYS A 177 6.67 7.35 -22.01
C LYS A 177 7.13 7.26 -20.55
N ASN A 178 6.57 6.36 -19.74
CA ASN A 178 6.73 6.38 -18.29
C ASN A 178 7.05 5.01 -17.66
N ASN A 179 7.43 4.00 -18.45
CA ASN A 179 7.70 2.63 -17.99
C ASN A 179 8.74 2.58 -16.86
N ASP A 180 9.76 3.44 -16.94
CA ASP A 180 10.84 3.44 -15.97
C ASP A 180 10.36 3.82 -14.55
N LEU A 181 9.17 4.44 -14.43
CA LEU A 181 8.53 4.76 -13.15
C LEU A 181 7.76 3.58 -12.54
N LYS A 182 7.76 2.42 -13.21
CA LYS A 182 7.12 1.16 -12.76
C LYS A 182 5.68 1.37 -12.31
N LEU A 183 4.81 1.75 -13.24
CA LEU A 183 3.44 2.19 -12.95
C LEU A 183 2.60 1.19 -12.11
N LEU A 184 1.75 1.73 -11.24
CA LEU A 184 0.74 1.03 -10.44
C LEU A 184 -0.65 1.50 -10.89
N TRP A 185 -1.59 0.59 -11.12
CA TRP A 185 -2.85 0.88 -11.80
C TRP A 185 -4.08 0.63 -10.93
N ARG A 186 -5.11 1.48 -11.00
CA ARG A 186 -6.38 1.29 -10.28
C ARG A 186 -7.57 1.59 -11.16
N GLY A 187 -8.51 0.66 -11.24
CA GLY A 187 -9.83 0.90 -11.82
C GLY A 187 -10.85 1.33 -10.79
N GLN A 188 -11.72 2.25 -11.17
CA GLN A 188 -12.89 2.66 -10.40
C GLN A 188 -14.12 2.67 -11.33
N GLN A 189 -15.24 2.14 -10.86
CA GLN A 189 -16.45 2.00 -11.67
C GLN A 189 -17.17 3.33 -11.94
N ASN A 190 -16.92 4.34 -11.09
CA ASN A 190 -17.48 5.67 -11.23
C ASN A 190 -16.33 6.69 -11.26
N ALA A 191 -16.29 7.51 -12.31
CA ALA A 191 -15.27 8.53 -12.53
C ALA A 191 -15.38 9.74 -11.60
N ASP A 192 -16.50 9.89 -10.91
CA ASP A 192 -16.76 10.99 -9.98
C ASP A 192 -16.26 10.66 -8.55
N TRP A 193 -15.82 9.42 -8.31
CA TRP A 193 -15.31 9.02 -7.01
C TRP A 193 -13.92 9.59 -6.73
N PRO A 194 -13.65 9.98 -5.47
CA PRO A 194 -12.31 10.34 -5.04
C PRO A 194 -11.40 9.11 -4.90
N VAL A 195 -10.09 9.35 -4.82
CA VAL A 195 -9.11 8.30 -4.49
C VAL A 195 -9.09 8.10 -2.97
N ASP A 196 -10.04 7.29 -2.49
CA ASP A 196 -10.22 6.97 -1.08
C ASP A 196 -10.14 5.46 -0.79
N SER A 197 -9.62 5.16 0.40
CA SER A 197 -9.64 3.81 0.98
C SER A 197 -11.04 3.42 1.46
N SER A 198 -11.27 2.13 1.70
CA SER A 198 -12.54 1.65 2.29
C SER A 198 -12.74 2.19 3.70
N LEU A 199 -11.67 2.32 4.50
CA LEU A 199 -11.70 2.91 5.83
C LEU A 199 -12.05 4.40 5.81
N THR A 200 -11.45 5.15 4.89
CA THR A 200 -11.78 6.57 4.71
C THR A 200 -13.27 6.76 4.44
N ARG A 201 -13.85 5.97 3.51
CA ARG A 201 -15.27 6.05 3.19
C ARG A 201 -16.14 5.73 4.39
N LEU A 202 -15.80 4.67 5.14
CA LEU A 202 -16.50 4.31 6.37
C LEU A 202 -16.54 5.47 7.38
N LEU A 203 -15.40 6.11 7.63
CA LEU A 203 -15.29 7.22 8.57
C LEU A 203 -16.08 8.45 8.08
N ARG A 204 -16.00 8.76 6.77
CA ARG A 204 -16.71 9.89 6.16
C ARG A 204 -18.23 9.68 6.20
N ASP A 205 -18.71 8.50 5.82
CA ASP A 205 -20.13 8.15 5.80
C ASP A 205 -20.73 8.11 7.22
N GLY A 206 -19.89 7.86 8.24
CA GLY A 206 -20.23 8.00 9.65
C GLY A 206 -20.38 9.45 10.14
N GLY A 207 -20.14 10.45 9.29
CA GLY A 207 -20.23 11.87 9.63
C GLY A 207 -18.99 12.42 10.34
N ASN A 208 -17.87 11.71 10.28
CA ASN A 208 -16.66 12.05 11.02
C ASN A 208 -15.72 12.91 10.19
N GLU A 209 -15.03 13.85 10.83
CA GLU A 209 -13.78 14.36 10.28
C GLU A 209 -12.79 13.20 10.09
N VAL A 210 -12.40 12.95 8.84
CA VAL A 210 -11.40 11.94 8.52
C VAL A 210 -10.03 12.52 8.84
N GLY A 211 -9.48 12.14 9.99
CA GLY A 211 -8.11 12.43 10.37
C GLY A 211 -7.29 11.15 10.49
N GLU A 212 -5.96 11.32 10.50
CA GLU A 212 -5.01 10.22 10.69
C GLU A 212 -5.27 9.45 11.99
N GLU A 213 -5.59 10.17 13.07
CA GLU A 213 -5.89 9.60 14.39
C GLU A 213 -7.08 8.63 14.33
N GLN A 214 -8.15 8.99 13.62
CA GLN A 214 -9.33 8.13 13.47
C GLN A 214 -9.03 6.89 12.65
N MET A 215 -8.24 7.03 11.57
CA MET A 215 -7.82 5.87 10.78
C MET A 215 -6.97 4.91 11.61
N MET A 216 -5.98 5.44 12.35
CA MET A 216 -5.14 4.64 13.25
C MET A 216 -5.95 3.95 14.34
N ALA A 217 -6.92 4.63 14.96
CA ALA A 217 -7.74 4.04 16.02
C ALA A 217 -8.53 2.82 15.53
N VAL A 218 -9.08 2.86 14.32
CA VAL A 218 -9.78 1.71 13.74
C VAL A 218 -8.82 0.57 13.45
N GLU A 219 -7.63 0.84 12.90
CA GLU A 219 -6.60 -0.18 12.65
C GLU A 219 -6.13 -0.87 13.92
N LEU A 220 -5.87 -0.08 14.97
CA LEU A 220 -5.51 -0.60 16.28
C LEU A 220 -6.63 -1.46 16.87
N SER A 221 -7.89 -1.06 16.72
CA SER A 221 -9.03 -1.88 17.16
C SER A 221 -9.12 -3.21 16.41
N GLN A 222 -8.80 -3.23 15.11
CA GLN A 222 -8.81 -4.45 14.30
C GLN A 222 -7.73 -5.44 14.77
N VAL A 223 -6.51 -4.93 15.00
CA VAL A 223 -5.38 -5.69 15.55
C VAL A 223 -5.70 -6.23 16.95
N GLN A 224 -6.28 -5.39 17.81
CA GLN A 224 -6.67 -5.79 19.16
C GLN A 224 -7.77 -6.84 19.15
N THR A 225 -8.78 -6.69 18.29
CA THR A 225 -9.88 -7.66 18.16
C THR A 225 -9.35 -9.02 17.70
N ALA A 226 -8.47 -9.05 16.70
CA ALA A 226 -7.81 -10.29 16.27
C ALA A 226 -7.06 -10.96 17.42
N THR A 227 -6.33 -10.17 18.21
CA THR A 227 -5.60 -10.65 19.40
C THR A 227 -6.54 -11.28 20.44
N VAL A 228 -7.65 -10.62 20.76
CA VAL A 228 -8.67 -11.14 21.69
C VAL A 228 -9.29 -12.45 21.19
N TRP A 229 -9.48 -12.57 19.88
CA TRP A 229 -9.99 -13.79 19.24
C TRP A 229 -8.94 -14.90 19.11
N GLY A 230 -7.72 -14.69 19.61
CA GLY A 230 -6.60 -15.62 19.49
C GLY A 230 -6.14 -15.84 18.05
N GLN A 231 -6.46 -14.92 17.14
CA GLN A 231 -6.04 -14.99 15.75
C GLN A 231 -4.59 -14.54 15.63
N PRO A 232 -3.71 -15.33 14.98
CA PRO A 232 -2.36 -14.88 14.71
C PRO A 232 -2.39 -13.69 13.74
N ILE A 233 -1.42 -12.79 13.87
CA ILE A 233 -1.16 -11.70 12.93
C ILE A 233 0.14 -12.06 12.20
N PRO A 234 0.08 -12.98 11.23
CA PRO A 234 1.28 -13.49 10.59
C PRO A 234 1.92 -12.40 9.74
N PHE A 235 3.24 -12.25 9.86
CA PHE A 235 4.05 -11.39 8.98
C PHE A 235 3.73 -9.89 9.02
N GLY A 236 3.17 -9.38 10.13
CA GLY A 236 3.03 -7.94 10.39
C GLY A 236 1.70 -7.30 9.99
N ALA A 237 1.50 -6.05 10.41
CA ALA A 237 0.24 -5.33 10.28
C ALA A 237 -0.22 -5.14 8.82
N LEU A 238 0.69 -4.90 7.86
CA LEU A 238 0.35 -4.74 6.45
C LEU A 238 -0.21 -6.02 5.82
N ASN A 239 0.31 -7.19 6.20
CA ASN A 239 -0.23 -8.46 5.71
C ASN A 239 -1.60 -8.73 6.33
N PHE A 240 -1.76 -8.44 7.62
CA PHE A 240 -3.05 -8.52 8.28
C PHE A 240 -4.09 -7.57 7.66
N LEU A 241 -3.74 -6.31 7.41
CA LEU A 241 -4.62 -5.35 6.71
C LEU A 241 -4.95 -5.82 5.28
N ALA A 242 -4.00 -6.42 4.57
CA ALA A 242 -4.25 -6.98 3.24
C ALA A 242 -5.23 -8.17 3.29
N GLU A 243 -5.12 -9.04 4.30
CA GLU A 243 -6.07 -10.14 4.53
C GLU A 243 -7.47 -9.61 4.89
N LEU A 244 -7.55 -8.60 5.75
CA LEU A 244 -8.81 -7.93 6.09
C LEU A 244 -9.46 -7.30 4.86
N GLN A 245 -8.71 -6.53 4.07
CA GLN A 245 -9.16 -5.92 2.82
C GLN A 245 -9.71 -6.98 1.86
N HIS A 246 -9.04 -8.14 1.76
CA HIS A 246 -9.48 -9.26 0.92
C HIS A 246 -10.84 -9.83 1.33
N GLN A 247 -11.13 -9.79 2.64
CA GLN A 247 -12.40 -10.18 3.23
C GLN A 247 -13.41 -9.02 3.33
N SER A 248 -13.17 -7.92 2.59
CA SER A 248 -14.03 -6.73 2.55
C SER A 248 -14.16 -5.98 3.88
N VAL A 249 -13.25 -6.21 4.83
CA VAL A 249 -13.15 -5.40 6.04
C VAL A 249 -12.49 -4.05 5.67
N PRO A 250 -13.04 -2.90 6.10
CA PRO A 250 -12.48 -1.60 5.76
C PRO A 250 -11.06 -1.40 6.28
N THR A 251 -10.12 -1.02 5.41
CA THR A 251 -8.72 -0.72 5.75
C THR A 251 -8.25 0.55 5.02
N ARG A 252 -7.08 1.09 5.41
CA ARG A 252 -6.47 2.21 4.67
C ARG A 252 -5.91 1.81 3.30
N LEU A 253 -5.82 0.52 3.02
CA LEU A 253 -5.23 0.01 1.78
C LEU A 253 -6.15 0.33 0.60
N ILE A 254 -5.51 0.70 -0.50
CA ILE A 254 -6.13 0.91 -1.80
C ILE A 254 -5.61 -0.15 -2.75
N ASP A 255 -6.53 -0.99 -3.24
CA ASP A 255 -6.21 -2.02 -4.22
C ASP A 255 -5.68 -1.40 -5.52
N VAL A 256 -4.50 -1.86 -5.93
CA VAL A 256 -3.90 -1.56 -7.22
C VAL A 256 -3.42 -2.84 -7.89
N SER A 257 -3.28 -2.80 -9.21
CA SER A 257 -2.73 -3.86 -10.03
C SER A 257 -1.39 -3.45 -10.61
N LEU A 258 -0.48 -4.42 -10.71
CA LEU A 258 0.76 -4.28 -11.49
C LEU A 258 0.52 -4.40 -13.00
N ASP A 259 -0.71 -4.69 -13.41
CA ASP A 259 -1.14 -4.87 -14.79
C ASP A 259 -2.31 -3.92 -15.14
N PRO A 260 -2.17 -3.12 -16.22
CA PRO A 260 -3.18 -2.13 -16.58
C PRO A 260 -4.51 -2.76 -17.00
N GLU A 261 -4.51 -3.89 -17.73
CA GLU A 261 -5.74 -4.50 -18.23
C GLU A 261 -6.59 -5.09 -17.09
N THR A 262 -5.93 -5.64 -16.08
CA THR A 262 -6.56 -6.08 -14.83
C THR A 262 -7.20 -4.90 -14.09
N ALA A 263 -6.52 -3.75 -14.03
CA ALA A 263 -7.11 -2.54 -13.44
C ALA A 263 -8.29 -2.01 -14.28
N VAL A 264 -8.21 -2.06 -15.61
CA VAL A 264 -9.34 -1.72 -16.49
C VAL A 264 -10.52 -2.64 -16.22
N TRP A 265 -10.28 -3.95 -16.02
CA TRP A 265 -11.34 -4.89 -15.69
C TRP A 265 -12.13 -4.43 -14.46
N PHE A 266 -11.47 -4.03 -13.37
CA PHE A 266 -12.15 -3.48 -12.18
C PHE A 266 -12.91 -2.18 -12.47
N ALA A 267 -12.45 -1.36 -13.41
CA ALA A 267 -13.12 -0.14 -13.82
C ALA A 267 -14.43 -0.44 -14.59
N VAL A 268 -14.45 -1.50 -15.39
CA VAL A 268 -15.58 -1.82 -16.29
C VAL A 268 -16.40 -3.04 -15.87
N GLN A 269 -16.03 -3.73 -14.78
CA GLN A 269 -16.74 -4.91 -14.29
C GLN A 269 -18.22 -4.59 -14.13
N GLU A 270 -19.06 -5.59 -14.35
CA GLU A 270 -20.50 -5.41 -14.32
C GLU A 270 -21.00 -4.94 -12.93
N SER A 271 -21.94 -4.01 -12.91
CA SER A 271 -22.54 -3.50 -11.68
C SER A 271 -23.91 -2.93 -11.92
N ALA A 272 -24.91 -3.44 -11.19
CA ALA A 272 -26.28 -2.95 -11.25
C ALA A 272 -26.41 -1.44 -10.94
N LYS A 273 -25.46 -0.87 -10.18
CA LYS A 273 -25.49 0.53 -9.75
C LYS A 273 -24.66 1.47 -10.63
N ASN A 274 -23.56 0.98 -11.22
CA ASN A 274 -22.53 1.82 -11.82
C ASN A 274 -22.26 1.57 -13.30
N ASP A 275 -22.95 0.62 -13.95
CA ASP A 275 -22.67 0.31 -15.37
C ASP A 275 -23.03 1.48 -16.30
N ASN A 276 -24.00 2.32 -15.91
CA ASN A 276 -24.38 3.53 -16.65
C ASN A 276 -23.56 4.78 -16.30
N ARG A 277 -22.59 4.68 -15.40
CA ARG A 277 -21.67 5.77 -15.04
C ARG A 277 -20.36 5.61 -15.80
N ASP A 278 -19.71 6.72 -16.12
CA ASP A 278 -18.32 6.65 -16.62
C ASP A 278 -17.43 6.03 -15.55
N ALA A 279 -16.45 5.24 -15.97
CA ALA A 279 -15.44 4.69 -15.10
C ALA A 279 -14.14 5.51 -15.18
N ARG A 280 -13.24 5.30 -14.23
CA ARG A 280 -11.93 5.94 -14.23
C ARG A 280 -10.83 4.92 -13.98
N LEU A 281 -9.79 5.00 -14.80
CA LEU A 281 -8.54 4.31 -14.57
C LEU A 281 -7.52 5.33 -14.08
N PHE A 282 -6.79 4.97 -13.05
CA PHE A 282 -5.65 5.73 -12.55
C PHE A 282 -4.36 4.94 -12.72
N SER A 283 -3.26 5.68 -12.81
CA SER A 283 -1.91 5.13 -12.71
C SER A 283 -1.01 6.04 -11.90
N TRP A 284 -0.16 5.50 -11.03
CA TRP A 284 0.89 6.23 -10.32
C TRP A 284 2.26 5.71 -10.69
N GLY A 285 3.25 6.59 -10.79
CA GLY A 285 4.66 6.19 -10.72
C GLY A 285 5.02 5.75 -9.30
N ARG A 286 5.85 4.72 -9.15
CA ARG A 286 6.38 4.29 -7.84
C ARG A 286 7.44 5.24 -7.26
N SER A 287 7.92 6.16 -8.10
CA SER A 287 8.92 7.16 -7.76
C SER A 287 8.63 8.45 -8.51
N ALA A 288 9.15 9.56 -7.99
CA ALA A 288 9.10 10.84 -8.68
C ALA A 288 9.85 10.76 -10.02
N ALA A 289 9.44 11.59 -10.97
CA ALA A 289 10.19 11.74 -12.21
C ALA A 289 11.58 12.34 -11.93
N PRO A 290 12.66 11.77 -12.49
CA PRO A 290 14.02 12.20 -12.21
C PRO A 290 14.30 13.54 -12.90
N LYS A 291 15.27 14.29 -12.36
CA LYS A 291 15.87 15.40 -13.12
C LYS A 291 16.46 14.87 -14.42
N ARG A 292 16.44 15.68 -15.48
CA ARG A 292 17.01 15.31 -16.79
C ARG A 292 18.45 14.83 -16.62
N GLY A 293 18.76 13.64 -17.14
CA GLY A 293 20.10 13.04 -17.06
C GLY A 293 20.44 12.39 -15.71
N LYS A 294 19.50 12.29 -14.77
CA LYS A 294 19.65 11.52 -13.53
C LYS A 294 18.91 10.18 -13.64
N LEU A 295 19.44 9.19 -12.94
CA LEU A 295 18.78 7.89 -12.79
C LEU A 295 17.50 8.05 -11.97
N ILE A 296 16.54 7.17 -12.24
CA ILE A 296 15.31 7.07 -11.46
C ILE A 296 15.66 6.50 -10.10
N GLU A 297 15.11 7.14 -9.07
CA GLU A 297 15.26 6.67 -7.70
C GLU A 297 14.62 5.30 -7.56
N THR A 298 15.31 4.39 -6.87
CA THR A 298 14.71 3.11 -6.52
C THR A 298 13.51 3.38 -5.62
N PRO A 299 12.32 2.84 -5.93
CA PRO A 299 11.17 2.95 -5.03
C PRO A 299 11.53 2.47 -3.63
N THR A 300 11.02 3.15 -2.61
CA THR A 300 11.15 2.69 -1.23
C THR A 300 10.46 1.33 -1.12
N GLU A 301 11.24 0.27 -0.92
CA GLU A 301 10.71 -1.05 -0.62
C GLU A 301 10.48 -1.14 0.89
N ILE A 302 9.26 -1.44 1.29
CA ILE A 302 8.95 -1.71 2.69
C ILE A 302 9.63 -3.04 3.04
N PRO A 303 10.47 -3.11 4.08
CA PRO A 303 11.21 -4.33 4.40
C PRO A 303 10.27 -5.55 4.58
N LEU A 304 10.51 -6.56 3.74
CA LEU A 304 9.75 -7.82 3.68
C LEU A 304 9.62 -8.55 5.03
N ALA A 305 10.60 -8.36 5.92
CA ALA A 305 10.70 -9.09 7.18
C ALA A 305 9.76 -8.59 8.28
N ARG A 306 9.09 -7.45 8.08
CA ARG A 306 8.31 -6.84 9.16
C ARG A 306 6.87 -6.52 8.79
N GLY A 307 6.59 -5.94 7.62
CA GLY A 307 5.21 -5.52 7.30
C GLY A 307 4.59 -4.67 8.42
N ASP A 308 5.40 -4.04 9.27
CA ASP A 308 4.94 -3.34 10.46
C ASP A 308 4.15 -2.10 10.04
N ALA A 309 3.18 -1.72 10.87
CA ALA A 309 2.52 -0.44 10.74
C ALA A 309 3.42 0.66 11.33
N PHE A 310 4.56 0.92 10.69
CA PHE A 310 5.57 1.90 11.14
C PHE A 310 4.98 3.31 11.34
N TRP A 311 3.86 3.61 10.69
CA TRP A 311 3.15 4.88 10.85
C TRP A 311 2.40 4.99 12.18
N HIS A 312 2.18 3.88 12.90
CA HIS A 312 1.58 3.90 14.23
C HIS A 312 2.45 4.65 15.25
N ASP A 313 3.76 4.79 14.99
CA ASP A 313 4.69 5.56 15.79
C ASP A 313 4.61 7.08 15.53
N TRP A 314 3.90 7.53 14.49
CA TRP A 314 3.87 8.92 14.04
C TRP A 314 2.52 9.58 14.33
N THR A 315 2.25 9.77 15.61
CA THR A 315 0.94 10.22 16.12
C THR A 315 0.66 11.70 15.93
N ASP A 316 1.69 12.55 15.76
CA ASP A 316 1.54 13.99 15.55
C ASP A 316 1.94 14.43 14.13
N ARG A 317 1.39 15.57 13.69
CA ARG A 317 1.61 16.11 12.34
C ARG A 317 3.10 16.37 12.05
N ASP A 318 3.88 16.84 13.02
CA ASP A 318 5.29 17.18 12.81
C ASP A 318 6.12 15.90 12.64
N ALA A 319 5.85 14.85 13.40
CA ALA A 319 6.45 13.53 13.23
C ALA A 319 6.14 12.96 11.84
N ARG A 320 4.89 13.06 11.38
CA ARG A 320 4.50 12.66 10.02
C ARG A 320 5.25 13.44 8.96
N GLN A 321 5.32 14.76 9.08
CA GLN A 321 6.02 15.61 8.11
C GLN A 321 7.52 15.32 8.07
N ARG A 322 8.18 15.11 9.22
CA ARG A 322 9.60 14.71 9.29
C ARG A 322 9.87 13.37 8.58
N ASN A 323 8.89 12.46 8.59
CA ASN A 323 8.99 11.15 7.96
C ASN A 323 8.35 11.08 6.56
N ASN A 324 7.89 12.20 5.99
CA ASN A 324 7.19 12.27 4.70
C ASN A 324 5.93 11.40 4.63
N TRP A 325 5.20 11.25 5.74
CA TRP A 325 3.94 10.50 5.81
C TRP A 325 2.75 11.42 5.54
N GLY A 326 1.94 11.12 4.52
CA GLY A 326 0.86 11.98 4.06
C GLY A 326 1.31 13.17 3.20
N THR A 327 2.60 13.30 2.88
CA THR A 327 3.11 14.45 2.13
C THR A 327 3.19 14.19 0.62
N GLY A 328 2.84 12.99 0.13
CA GLY A 328 2.97 12.63 -1.30
C GLY A 328 4.40 12.56 -1.86
N THR A 329 5.41 12.94 -1.07
CA THR A 329 6.84 12.88 -1.43
C THR A 329 7.33 11.44 -1.60
N ILE A 330 6.76 10.52 -0.83
CA ILE A 330 7.05 9.09 -0.90
C ILE A 330 5.72 8.37 -1.07
N LEU A 331 5.51 7.79 -2.26
CA LEU A 331 4.37 6.91 -2.47
C LEU A 331 4.63 5.58 -1.78
N GLN A 332 3.92 5.31 -0.69
CA GLN A 332 3.99 4.02 -0.04
C GLN A 332 3.15 3.01 -0.82
N TRP A 333 3.80 1.90 -1.16
CA TRP A 333 3.17 0.80 -1.87
C TRP A 333 3.67 -0.52 -1.30
N TRP A 334 2.77 -1.48 -1.20
CA TRP A 334 3.06 -2.79 -0.65
C TRP A 334 2.72 -3.87 -1.67
N ASN A 335 3.67 -4.78 -1.88
CA ASN A 335 3.44 -5.98 -2.65
C ASN A 335 3.66 -7.19 -1.75
N PRO A 336 2.59 -7.83 -1.25
CA PRO A 336 2.71 -8.93 -0.29
C PRO A 336 3.55 -10.08 -0.84
N PRO A 337 4.52 -10.61 -0.08
CA PRO A 337 5.35 -11.73 -0.52
C PRO A 337 4.54 -13.04 -0.62
N ALA A 338 3.64 -13.29 0.34
CA ALA A 338 2.74 -14.42 0.35
C ALA A 338 1.38 -14.01 -0.21
N ARG A 339 1.22 -14.12 -1.53
CA ARG A 339 -0.07 -13.83 -2.19
C ARG A 339 -0.96 -15.06 -2.17
N ASN A 340 -2.20 -14.91 -1.71
CA ASN A 340 -3.23 -15.90 -1.98
C ASN A 340 -3.54 -15.97 -3.48
N GLU A 341 -4.33 -16.97 -3.90
CA GLU A 341 -4.62 -17.21 -5.31
C GLU A 341 -5.27 -16.02 -6.03
N ARG A 342 -6.21 -15.33 -5.38
CA ARG A 342 -6.86 -14.14 -5.94
C ARG A 342 -5.87 -12.98 -6.08
N MET A 343 -5.04 -12.71 -5.08
CA MET A 343 -4.01 -11.66 -5.18
C MET A 343 -3.00 -11.94 -6.30
N ARG A 344 -2.66 -13.22 -6.55
CA ARG A 344 -1.83 -13.60 -7.70
C ARG A 344 -2.54 -13.35 -9.02
N ALA A 345 -3.80 -13.78 -9.14
CA ALA A 345 -4.61 -13.60 -10.34
C ALA A 345 -4.80 -12.13 -10.71
N GLN A 346 -5.03 -11.29 -9.71
CA GLN A 346 -5.25 -9.84 -9.86
C GLN A 346 -3.93 -9.06 -10.01
N ARG A 347 -2.78 -9.75 -9.94
CA ARG A 347 -1.44 -9.13 -9.91
C ARG A 347 -1.40 -7.98 -8.89
N ALA A 348 -2.01 -8.22 -7.74
CA ALA A 348 -2.37 -7.22 -6.76
C ALA A 348 -1.13 -6.63 -6.05
N ALA A 349 -1.26 -5.36 -5.72
CA ALA A 349 -0.46 -4.62 -4.76
C ALA A 349 -1.38 -3.60 -4.07
N PHE A 350 -0.88 -2.90 -3.06
CA PHE A 350 -1.65 -1.93 -2.30
C PHE A 350 -0.93 -0.59 -2.29
N LEU A 351 -1.68 0.49 -2.48
CA LEU A 351 -1.27 1.84 -2.11
C LEU A 351 -1.86 2.19 -0.75
N PHE A 352 -1.13 2.98 0.02
CA PHE A 352 -1.63 3.49 1.29
C PHE A 352 -0.84 4.75 1.65
N ASP A 353 -1.48 5.67 2.37
CA ASP A 353 -0.84 6.89 2.85
C ASP A 353 -1.54 7.35 4.12
N ALA A 354 -1.05 8.44 4.71
CA ALA A 354 -1.73 9.15 5.78
C ALA A 354 -2.88 10.02 5.24
N GLU A 355 -3.65 10.62 6.15
CA GLU A 355 -4.46 11.80 5.78
C GLU A 355 -3.53 12.89 5.21
N PRO A 356 -3.81 13.42 3.99
CA PRO A 356 -2.91 14.32 3.30
C PRO A 356 -2.50 15.55 4.10
N ILE A 357 -1.20 15.82 4.13
CA ILE A 357 -0.62 17.07 4.63
C ILE A 357 -0.40 17.99 3.43
N ILE A 358 -1.42 18.80 3.12
CA ILE A 358 -1.31 19.83 2.08
C ILE A 358 -0.74 21.10 2.69
N ASP A 359 0.58 21.24 2.66
CA ASP A 359 1.25 22.47 3.11
C ASP A 359 1.16 23.59 2.04
N PRO A 360 1.48 24.86 2.37
CA PRO A 360 1.43 25.96 1.40
C PRO A 360 2.33 25.77 0.18
N ARG A 361 3.43 25.03 0.31
CA ARG A 361 4.37 24.75 -0.78
C ARG A 361 3.72 23.79 -1.78
N MET A 362 3.18 22.67 -1.30
CA MET A 362 2.46 21.70 -2.13
C MET A 362 1.22 22.33 -2.78
N ARG A 363 0.43 23.09 -2.02
CA ARG A 363 -0.73 23.83 -2.56
C ARG A 363 -0.33 24.73 -3.72
N SER A 364 0.75 25.49 -3.56
CA SER A 364 1.27 26.35 -4.63
C SER A 364 1.63 25.56 -5.88
N GLN A 365 2.13 24.33 -5.76
CA GLN A 365 2.44 23.50 -6.93
C GLN A 365 1.19 23.01 -7.64
N PHE A 366 0.16 22.59 -6.90
CA PHE A 366 -1.14 22.28 -7.49
C PHE A 366 -1.73 23.52 -8.17
N THR A 367 -1.67 24.69 -7.53
CA THR A 367 -2.14 25.94 -8.14
C THR A 367 -1.44 26.25 -9.45
N VAL A 368 -0.11 26.17 -9.49
CA VAL A 368 0.67 26.39 -10.73
C VAL A 368 0.33 25.35 -11.78
N ARG A 369 0.18 24.08 -11.39
CA ARG A 369 -0.04 22.97 -12.32
C ARG A 369 -1.44 22.99 -12.93
N PHE A 370 -2.46 23.25 -12.12
CA PHE A 370 -3.83 23.41 -12.59
C PHE A 370 -4.08 24.78 -13.21
N ASN A 371 -3.27 25.79 -12.88
CA ASN A 371 -3.57 27.20 -13.15
C ASN A 371 -4.90 27.63 -12.49
N GLU A 372 -5.16 27.11 -11.29
CA GLU A 372 -6.42 27.21 -10.56
C GLU A 372 -6.19 27.20 -9.05
N ASP A 373 -7.05 27.84 -8.27
CA ASP A 373 -6.89 28.07 -6.83
C ASP A 373 -7.43 26.92 -5.95
N TRP A 374 -6.93 25.70 -6.13
CA TRP A 374 -7.33 24.55 -5.30
C TRP A 374 -6.95 24.73 -3.82
N LYS A 375 -7.92 24.53 -2.92
CA LYS A 375 -7.72 24.58 -1.46
C LYS A 375 -7.33 23.22 -0.89
N ASP A 376 -6.79 23.22 0.33
CA ASP A 376 -6.29 22.00 1.00
C ASP A 376 -7.35 20.91 1.13
N ASN A 377 -8.54 21.30 1.62
CA ASN A 377 -9.68 20.40 1.78
C ASN A 377 -10.16 19.84 0.44
N GLU A 378 -10.14 20.65 -0.62
CA GLU A 378 -10.57 20.23 -1.97
C GLU A 378 -9.58 19.22 -2.58
N ILE A 379 -8.28 19.41 -2.36
CA ILE A 379 -7.24 18.47 -2.82
C ILE A 379 -7.33 17.17 -2.02
N ALA A 380 -7.41 17.26 -0.69
CA ALA A 380 -7.50 16.10 0.20
C ALA A 380 -8.79 15.30 -0.03
N GLU A 381 -9.88 15.97 -0.40
CA GLU A 381 -11.13 15.31 -0.74
C GLU A 381 -11.05 14.58 -2.09
N ALA A 382 -10.36 15.14 -3.08
CA ALA A 382 -10.20 14.51 -4.38
C ALA A 382 -9.25 13.30 -4.34
N THR A 383 -8.13 13.41 -3.62
CA THR A 383 -7.11 12.37 -3.60
C THR A 383 -6.37 12.26 -2.27
N ARG A 384 -6.55 11.12 -1.58
CA ARG A 384 -5.77 10.82 -0.37
C ARG A 384 -4.43 10.16 -0.65
N ILE A 385 -4.30 9.47 -1.77
CA ILE A 385 -3.00 9.07 -2.30
C ILE A 385 -2.47 10.22 -3.14
N VAL A 386 -1.64 11.05 -2.53
CA VAL A 386 -1.17 12.29 -3.17
C VAL A 386 -0.27 11.97 -4.36
N GLY A 387 -0.64 12.48 -5.52
CA GLY A 387 0.13 12.41 -6.75
C GLY A 387 -0.18 13.60 -7.64
N PHE A 388 0.70 13.90 -8.61
CA PHE A 388 0.52 15.00 -9.55
C PHE A 388 -0.12 14.52 -10.85
N PRO A 389 -1.40 14.89 -11.10
CA PRO A 389 -2.02 14.71 -12.41
C PRO A 389 -1.10 15.19 -13.53
N SER A 390 -0.89 14.32 -14.50
CA SER A 390 0.11 14.50 -15.55
C SER A 390 -0.42 14.00 -16.88
N GLU A 391 0.04 14.64 -17.94
CA GLU A 391 -0.30 14.25 -19.31
C GLU A 391 0.28 12.87 -19.63
N HIS A 392 -0.60 11.92 -19.94
CA HIS A 392 -0.25 10.53 -20.25
C HIS A 392 0.69 10.37 -21.47
N ASN A 393 0.62 11.29 -22.43
CA ASN A 393 1.35 11.25 -23.70
C ASN A 393 2.73 11.92 -23.64
N LYS A 394 3.12 12.44 -22.47
CA LYS A 394 4.42 13.05 -22.22
C LYS A 394 5.17 12.23 -21.17
N ARG A 395 6.50 12.34 -21.21
CA ARG A 395 7.32 11.90 -20.08
C ARG A 395 7.00 12.78 -18.88
N ALA A 396 6.76 12.15 -17.73
CA ALA A 396 6.56 12.88 -16.49
C ALA A 396 7.76 13.79 -16.21
N GLN A 397 7.46 14.99 -15.73
CA GLN A 397 8.47 16.01 -15.46
C GLN A 397 8.85 15.98 -13.99
N HIS A 398 10.15 16.16 -13.72
CA HIS A 398 10.64 16.37 -12.37
C HIS A 398 9.93 17.57 -11.71
N ASN A 399 9.54 17.39 -10.45
CA ASN A 399 9.08 18.46 -9.57
C ASN A 399 9.97 18.49 -8.32
N PRO A 400 10.22 19.67 -7.72
CA PRO A 400 11.14 19.81 -6.60
C PRO A 400 10.62 19.19 -5.29
N ASP A 401 9.34 18.82 -5.23
CA ASP A 401 8.71 18.20 -4.05
C ASP A 401 8.73 16.66 -4.14
N ARG A 402 9.29 16.11 -5.22
CA ARG A 402 9.38 14.67 -5.47
C ARG A 402 8.01 13.97 -5.39
N ILE A 403 6.93 14.67 -5.73
CA ILE A 403 5.60 14.08 -5.80
C ILE A 403 5.54 13.18 -7.04
N VAL A 404 4.99 11.99 -6.87
CA VAL A 404 4.88 11.01 -7.96
C VAL A 404 3.90 11.48 -9.04
N PRO A 405 4.17 11.22 -10.33
CA PRO A 405 3.20 11.51 -11.37
C PRO A 405 2.02 10.54 -11.28
N MET A 406 0.84 11.09 -11.53
CA MET A 406 -0.42 10.36 -11.62
C MET A 406 -1.05 10.61 -12.99
N PHE A 407 -1.54 9.55 -13.62
CA PHE A 407 -2.23 9.59 -14.90
C PHE A 407 -3.67 9.13 -14.70
N THR A 408 -4.59 9.72 -15.45
CA THR A 408 -6.02 9.47 -15.31
C THR A 408 -6.67 9.30 -16.67
N PHE A 409 -7.59 8.33 -16.76
CA PHE A 409 -8.33 8.01 -17.98
C PHE A 409 -9.81 7.87 -17.63
N ARG A 410 -10.67 8.62 -18.29
CA ARG A 410 -12.13 8.54 -18.14
C ARG A 410 -12.68 7.61 -19.21
N ILE A 411 -13.22 6.47 -18.78
CA ILE A 411 -13.80 5.45 -19.65
C ILE A 411 -15.30 5.70 -19.73
N ALA A 412 -15.79 6.05 -20.91
CA ALA A 412 -17.21 6.34 -21.12
C ALA A 412 -18.07 5.11 -20.77
N ALA A 413 -19.20 5.33 -20.10
CA ALA A 413 -20.13 4.24 -19.74
C ALA A 413 -20.49 3.37 -20.96
N ALA A 414 -20.74 4.02 -22.10
CA ALA A 414 -21.15 3.39 -23.34
C ALA A 414 -20.14 2.37 -23.91
N VAL A 415 -18.84 2.50 -23.58
CA VAL A 415 -17.80 1.58 -24.09
C VAL A 415 -17.51 0.41 -23.14
N LYS A 416 -17.99 0.44 -21.89
CA LYS A 416 -17.76 -0.63 -20.89
C LYS A 416 -18.08 -2.04 -21.41
N PRO A 417 -19.22 -2.30 -22.09
CA PRO A 417 -19.53 -3.65 -22.60
C PRO A 417 -18.52 -4.16 -23.65
N ALA A 418 -18.06 -3.27 -24.53
CA ALA A 418 -17.08 -3.62 -25.56
C ALA A 418 -15.70 -3.92 -24.94
N ILE A 419 -15.29 -3.14 -23.93
CA ILE A 419 -14.06 -3.38 -23.18
C ILE A 419 -14.16 -4.69 -22.39
N ARG A 420 -15.29 -4.98 -21.73
CA ARG A 420 -15.51 -6.27 -21.05
C ARG A 420 -15.35 -7.45 -22.00
N THR A 421 -16.02 -7.41 -23.16
CA THR A 421 -15.90 -8.46 -24.19
C THR A 421 -14.44 -8.66 -24.63
N TYR A 422 -13.70 -7.56 -24.84
CA TYR A 422 -12.29 -7.62 -25.18
C TYR A 422 -11.44 -8.29 -24.09
N LEU A 423 -11.65 -7.93 -22.83
CA LEU A 423 -10.92 -8.49 -21.68
C LEU A 423 -11.27 -9.97 -21.46
N GLU A 424 -12.53 -10.35 -21.61
CA GLU A 424 -12.99 -11.73 -21.51
C GLU A 424 -12.33 -12.61 -22.58
N ASN A 425 -12.23 -12.12 -23.82
CA ASN A 425 -11.51 -12.82 -24.90
C ASN A 425 -10.01 -12.99 -24.61
N LYS A 426 -9.43 -12.14 -23.76
CA LYS A 426 -8.06 -12.28 -23.23
C LYS A 426 -7.97 -13.20 -22.01
N GLY A 427 -9.08 -13.74 -21.53
CA GLY A 427 -9.13 -14.58 -20.34
C GLY A 427 -9.21 -13.79 -19.02
N LEU A 428 -9.47 -12.48 -19.06
CA LEU A 428 -9.76 -11.67 -17.88
C LEU A 428 -11.27 -11.66 -17.62
N SER A 429 -11.69 -12.53 -16.72
CA SER A 429 -13.08 -12.72 -16.30
C SER A 429 -13.18 -12.70 -14.77
N GLU A 430 -14.41 -12.64 -14.24
CA GLU A 430 -14.61 -12.79 -12.79
C GLU A 430 -14.00 -14.09 -12.26
N LYS A 431 -14.20 -15.20 -12.97
CA LYS A 431 -13.68 -16.53 -12.58
C LYS A 431 -12.16 -16.57 -12.54
N SER A 432 -11.49 -15.88 -13.46
CA SER A 432 -10.03 -15.85 -13.49
C SER A 432 -9.45 -14.90 -12.45
N LEU A 433 -10.14 -13.81 -12.13
CA LEU A 433 -9.67 -12.79 -11.17
C LEU A 433 -10.11 -13.07 -9.72
N PHE A 434 -11.13 -13.88 -9.51
CA PHE A 434 -11.61 -14.35 -8.22
C PHE A 434 -11.65 -15.90 -8.18
N PRO A 435 -10.50 -16.57 -8.34
CA PRO A 435 -10.45 -18.04 -8.38
C PRO A 435 -10.67 -18.70 -7.01
N ASP A 436 -10.72 -17.91 -5.93
CA ASP A 436 -10.82 -18.40 -4.57
C ASP A 436 -12.23 -18.78 -4.14
N HIS A 437 -12.33 -19.54 -3.05
CA HIS A 437 -13.62 -20.01 -2.53
C HIS A 437 -14.60 -18.86 -2.25
N ALA A 438 -14.11 -17.71 -1.76
CA ALA A 438 -14.95 -16.53 -1.58
C ALA A 438 -15.48 -15.97 -2.92
N GLY A 439 -14.69 -16.01 -3.99
CA GLY A 439 -15.12 -15.68 -5.35
C GLY A 439 -16.22 -16.62 -5.84
N LEU A 440 -16.04 -17.94 -5.68
CA LEU A 440 -17.05 -18.94 -6.01
C LEU A 440 -18.35 -18.73 -5.23
N ILE A 441 -18.28 -18.49 -3.90
CA ILE A 441 -19.45 -18.22 -3.07
C ILE A 441 -20.18 -16.97 -3.56
N SER A 442 -19.46 -15.90 -3.88
CA SER A 442 -20.04 -14.67 -4.42
C SER A 442 -20.78 -14.94 -5.73
N HIS A 443 -20.15 -15.67 -6.64
CA HIS A 443 -20.73 -16.05 -7.93
C HIS A 443 -22.02 -16.87 -7.76
N LEU A 444 -22.03 -17.84 -6.84
CA LEU A 444 -23.21 -18.67 -6.56
C LEU A 444 -24.35 -17.91 -5.87
N ARG A 445 -24.04 -16.87 -5.08
CA ARG A 445 -25.05 -16.06 -4.37
C ARG A 445 -25.84 -15.13 -5.29
N ASN A 446 -25.28 -14.69 -6.41
CA ASN A 446 -25.95 -13.76 -7.31
C ASN A 446 -25.79 -14.14 -8.79
N PRO A 447 -26.46 -15.23 -9.25
CA PRO A 447 -26.38 -15.67 -10.64
C PRO A 447 -27.12 -14.74 -11.63
N ALA A 448 -27.91 -13.77 -11.16
CA ALA A 448 -28.81 -12.96 -12.01
C ALA A 448 -28.11 -11.84 -12.81
N LEU A 449 -26.83 -11.55 -12.54
CA LEU A 449 -25.99 -10.73 -13.43
C LEU A 449 -25.40 -11.55 -14.59
N TYR A 450 -25.60 -12.88 -14.60
CA TYR A 450 -25.01 -13.79 -15.57
C TYR A 450 -26.06 -14.25 -16.61
N ARG A 451 -26.22 -13.46 -17.69
CA ARG A 451 -26.73 -14.04 -18.94
C ARG A 451 -25.55 -14.63 -19.71
N PRO A 452 -25.57 -15.93 -20.10
CA PRO A 452 -24.64 -16.40 -21.11
C PRO A 452 -24.89 -15.60 -22.39
N VAL A 453 -23.81 -15.09 -22.98
CA VAL A 453 -23.81 -14.60 -24.37
C VAL A 453 -24.49 -15.68 -25.19
N ALA A 454 -25.65 -15.36 -25.77
CA ALA A 454 -26.30 -16.24 -26.70
C ALA A 454 -25.30 -16.46 -27.85
N VAL A 455 -24.82 -17.71 -27.97
CA VAL A 455 -24.07 -18.14 -29.13
C VAL A 455 -25.03 -18.00 -30.31
N ALA A 456 -24.84 -16.96 -31.12
CA ALA A 456 -25.57 -16.81 -32.37
C ALA A 456 -25.11 -17.95 -33.29
N ASN A 457 -26.03 -18.85 -33.62
CA ASN A 457 -25.90 -19.80 -34.73
C ASN A 457 -25.96 -19.07 -36.06
#